data_AF-A0A1K1NLZ4-F1
#
_entry.id   AF-A0A1K1NLZ4-F1
#
_cell.length_a   1.000
_cell.length_b   1.000
_cell.length_c   1.000
_cell.angle_alpha   90.00
_cell.angle_beta   90.00
_cell.angle_gamma   90.00
#
_symmetry.space_group_name_H-M   'P 1'
#
loop_
_entity.id
_entity.type
_entity.pdbx_description
1 polymer ?
#
loop_
_entity_poly.entity_id
_entity_poly.type
_entity_poly.pdbx_seq_one_letter_code
_entity_poly.pdbx_strand_id
1 'polypeptide(L)'
;MSEPLPREIRCVLIPSAGVRLLLPNAAVAEVITLAGVEPVADAPSWLLGRIAWRGWSIPLVSFDHVASPADDAPVQATRVAVLKAVGRHPDMPYLAVLIHGFPRLATLNAELLLPTHDGHDLPFGVRARVLVRDDTAVIPDLEALENTLVEMLAVA
;
A
#
# COMPACT_ATOMS: atom_id res chain seq x y z
N MET A 1 -3.21 -23.72 24.10
CA MET A 1 -4.54 -23.57 23.47
C MET A 1 -4.39 -22.47 22.45
N SER A 2 -4.36 -22.81 21.17
CA SER A 2 -4.30 -21.80 20.11
C SER A 2 -5.61 -21.02 20.15
N GLU A 3 -5.55 -19.72 20.41
CA GLU A 3 -6.72 -18.86 20.22
C GLU A 3 -7.23 -19.05 18.78
N PRO A 4 -8.53 -19.30 18.58
CA PRO A 4 -9.07 -19.40 17.24
C PRO A 4 -8.80 -18.07 16.55
N LEU A 5 -8.09 -18.12 15.41
CA LEU A 5 -7.87 -16.94 14.57
C LEU A 5 -9.22 -16.24 14.39
N PRO A 6 -9.29 -14.91 14.59
CA PRO A 6 -10.55 -14.19 14.52
C PRO A 6 -11.22 -14.49 13.17
N ARG A 7 -12.46 -14.99 13.23
CA ARG A 7 -13.25 -15.41 12.05
C ARG A 7 -13.48 -14.29 11.03
N GLU A 8 -13.30 -13.04 11.45
CA GLU A 8 -13.51 -11.85 10.62
C GLU A 8 -12.42 -10.81 10.88
N ILE A 9 -11.71 -10.42 9.83
CA ILE A 9 -10.68 -9.38 9.85
C ILE A 9 -11.26 -8.14 9.18
N ARG A 10 -11.22 -7.00 9.88
CA ARG A 10 -11.60 -5.70 9.32
C ARG A 10 -10.46 -5.14 8.49
N CYS A 11 -10.66 -5.17 7.19
CA CYS A 11 -9.72 -4.69 6.21
C CYS A 11 -10.24 -3.41 5.53
N VAL A 12 -9.34 -2.83 4.75
CA VAL A 12 -9.61 -1.71 3.88
C VAL A 12 -9.01 -2.02 2.52
N LEU A 13 -9.79 -1.76 1.48
CA LEU A 13 -9.38 -1.84 0.08
C LEU A 13 -9.01 -0.44 -0.39
N ILE A 14 -7.74 -0.25 -0.71
CA ILE A 14 -7.18 1.01 -1.15
C ILE A 14 -6.94 0.95 -2.67
N PRO A 15 -7.67 1.73 -3.49
CA PRO A 15 -7.44 1.77 -4.92
C PRO A 15 -6.12 2.50 -5.24
N SER A 16 -5.14 1.81 -5.82
CA SER A 16 -3.86 2.38 -6.21
C SER A 16 -3.50 1.87 -7.61
N ALA A 17 -3.33 2.80 -8.55
CA ALA A 17 -3.21 2.49 -9.97
C ALA A 17 -4.31 1.53 -10.49
N GLY A 18 -3.92 0.48 -11.21
CA GLY A 18 -4.79 -0.60 -11.68
C GLY A 18 -5.04 -1.71 -10.66
N VAL A 19 -4.54 -1.60 -9.42
CA VAL A 19 -4.74 -2.60 -8.37
C VAL A 19 -5.48 -2.05 -7.15
N ARG A 20 -5.91 -2.96 -6.27
CA ARG A 20 -6.43 -2.62 -4.95
C ARG A 20 -5.53 -3.22 -3.89
N LEU A 21 -5.02 -2.40 -2.99
CA LEU A 21 -4.25 -2.86 -1.86
C LEU A 21 -5.21 -3.28 -0.76
N LEU A 22 -5.03 -4.49 -0.24
CA LEU A 22 -5.78 -5.01 0.89
C LEU A 22 -4.91 -4.92 2.14
N LEU A 23 -5.36 -4.12 3.10
CA LEU A 23 -4.65 -3.87 4.34
C LEU A 23 -5.59 -4.01 5.53
N PRO A 24 -5.11 -4.35 6.74
CA PRO A 24 -5.88 -4.18 7.95
C PRO A 24 -6.27 -2.72 8.12
N ASN A 25 -7.51 -2.44 8.56
CA ASN A 25 -7.95 -1.07 8.77
C ASN A 25 -7.04 -0.31 9.77
N ALA A 26 -6.45 -1.03 10.74
CA ALA A 26 -5.54 -0.46 11.73
C ALA A 26 -4.21 0.08 11.14
N ALA A 27 -3.82 -0.38 9.95
CA ALA A 27 -2.61 0.05 9.27
C ALA A 27 -2.74 1.44 8.64
N VAL A 28 -3.96 1.87 8.30
CA VAL A 28 -4.19 3.21 7.75
C VAL A 28 -4.25 4.23 8.89
N ALA A 29 -3.36 5.22 8.85
CA ALA A 29 -3.35 6.33 9.79
C ALA A 29 -4.30 7.45 9.35
N GLU A 30 -4.23 7.83 8.07
CA GLU A 30 -5.02 8.95 7.53
C GLU A 30 -5.12 8.86 5.99
N VAL A 31 -6.17 9.46 5.43
CA VAL A 31 -6.26 9.70 3.98
C VAL A 31 -6.31 11.20 3.75
N ILE A 32 -5.35 11.72 2.99
CA ILE A 32 -5.18 13.16 2.73
C ILE A 32 -5.22 13.45 1.24
N THR A 33 -5.39 14.72 0.88
CA THR A 33 -5.22 15.19 -0.50
C THR A 33 -3.73 15.35 -0.80
N LEU A 34 -3.29 14.93 -1.99
CA LEU A 34 -1.91 15.17 -2.43
C LEU A 34 -1.69 16.67 -2.63
N ALA A 35 -0.70 17.25 -1.94
CA ALA A 35 -0.40 18.67 -2.02
C ALA A 35 0.88 18.95 -2.82
N GLY A 36 2.02 18.43 -2.37
CA GLY A 36 3.31 18.58 -3.03
C GLY A 36 4.20 17.39 -2.74
N VAL A 37 5.05 17.05 -3.70
CA VAL A 37 6.00 15.93 -3.63
C VAL A 37 7.40 16.49 -3.82
N GLU A 38 8.28 16.22 -2.87
CA GLU A 38 9.70 16.48 -2.97
C GLU A 38 10.37 15.28 -3.65
N PRO A 39 10.91 15.43 -4.88
CA PRO A 39 11.49 14.31 -5.60
C PRO A 39 12.76 13.81 -4.91
N VAL A 40 12.98 12.49 -4.97
CA VAL A 40 14.22 11.85 -4.52
C VAL A 40 15.08 11.57 -5.74
N ALA A 41 16.35 11.98 -5.71
CA ALA A 41 17.28 11.74 -6.82
C ALA A 41 17.53 10.24 -7.02
N ASP A 42 17.66 9.82 -8.28
CA ASP A 42 17.89 8.41 -8.67
C ASP A 42 16.86 7.43 -8.08
N ALA A 43 15.64 7.91 -7.82
CA ALA A 43 14.57 7.08 -7.30
C ALA A 43 13.98 6.13 -8.37
N PRO A 44 13.63 4.89 -7.99
CA PRO A 44 12.92 3.97 -8.85
C PRO A 44 11.49 4.48 -9.11
N SER A 45 10.87 4.02 -10.18
CA SER A 45 9.55 4.50 -10.63
C SER A 45 8.42 4.35 -9.60
N TRP A 46 8.56 3.43 -8.65
CA TRP A 46 7.59 3.20 -7.57
C TRP A 46 7.77 4.15 -6.39
N LEU A 47 8.88 4.90 -6.29
CA LEU A 47 9.12 5.93 -5.29
C LEU A 47 8.96 7.31 -5.94
N LEU A 48 7.83 7.96 -5.67
CA LEU A 48 7.52 9.26 -6.27
C LEU A 48 8.28 10.42 -5.61
N GLY A 49 8.72 10.22 -4.37
CA GLY A 49 9.46 11.21 -3.59
C GLY A 49 9.07 11.17 -2.12
N ARG A 50 9.10 12.33 -1.45
CA ARG A 50 8.68 12.53 -0.07
C ARG A 50 7.57 13.57 0.02
N ILE A 51 6.73 13.47 1.04
CA ILE A 51 5.70 14.45 1.34
C ILE A 51 5.76 14.86 2.82
N ALA A 52 5.34 16.08 3.12
CA ALA A 52 5.20 16.55 4.48
C ALA A 52 3.83 16.16 5.07
N TRP A 53 3.82 15.47 6.21
CA TRP A 53 2.60 15.11 6.93
C TRP A 53 2.81 15.22 8.43
N ARG A 54 2.04 16.09 9.11
CA ARG A 54 2.09 16.31 10.57
C ARG A 54 3.50 16.51 11.13
N GLY A 55 4.36 17.22 10.39
CA GLY A 55 5.76 17.48 10.77
C GLY A 55 6.75 16.36 10.40
N TRP A 56 6.28 15.25 9.84
CA TRP A 56 7.12 14.19 9.28
C TRP A 56 7.35 14.40 7.79
N SER A 57 8.56 14.09 7.32
CA SER A 57 8.83 13.88 5.89
C SER A 57 8.76 12.39 5.62
N ILE A 58 7.74 11.95 4.91
CA ILE A 58 7.45 10.52 4.69
C ILE A 58 7.56 10.17 3.21
N PRO A 59 8.09 8.99 2.85
CA PRO A 59 8.18 8.56 1.47
C PRO A 59 6.80 8.31 0.88
N LEU A 60 6.59 8.77 -0.35
CA LEU A 60 5.39 8.53 -1.15
C LEU A 60 5.70 7.49 -2.23
N VAL A 61 5.04 6.34 -2.15
CA VAL A 61 5.16 5.25 -3.11
C VAL A 61 3.91 5.12 -3.98
N SER A 62 4.06 4.55 -5.16
CA SER A 62 2.96 4.15 -6.05
C SER A 62 3.03 2.66 -6.33
N PHE A 63 1.89 2.09 -6.74
CA PHE A 63 1.77 0.69 -7.17
C PHE A 63 1.51 0.57 -8.68
N ASP A 64 1.84 1.62 -9.43
CA ASP A 64 1.66 1.71 -10.88
C ASP A 64 2.45 0.61 -11.62
N HIS A 65 3.58 0.18 -11.05
CA HIS A 65 4.39 -0.92 -11.59
C HIS A 65 3.75 -2.30 -11.39
N VAL A 66 2.78 -2.43 -10.49
CA VAL A 66 2.09 -3.71 -10.22
C VAL A 66 0.96 -3.95 -11.22
N ALA A 67 0.18 -2.92 -11.52
CA ALA A 67 -0.73 -2.90 -12.66
C ALA A 67 -1.04 -1.47 -13.07
N SER A 68 -1.03 -1.23 -14.37
CA SER A 68 -1.49 0.03 -14.94
C SER A 68 -3.01 0.14 -14.82
N PRO A 69 -3.56 1.34 -14.60
CA PRO A 69 -5.00 1.57 -14.71
C PRO A 69 -5.48 1.21 -16.12
N ALA A 70 -6.73 0.74 -16.23
CA ALA A 70 -7.35 0.51 -17.53
C ALA A 70 -7.48 1.85 -18.30
N ASP A 71 -7.33 1.82 -19.64
CA ASP A 71 -7.46 3.02 -20.47
C ASP A 71 -8.81 3.74 -20.32
N ASP A 72 -9.90 2.99 -20.10
CA ASP A 72 -11.25 3.52 -19.87
C ASP A 72 -11.56 3.77 -18.38
N ALA A 73 -10.57 3.70 -17.49
CA ALA A 73 -10.81 3.95 -16.07
C ALA A 73 -11.29 5.40 -15.83
N PRO A 74 -12.35 5.61 -15.04
CA PRO A 74 -12.82 6.96 -14.76
C PRO A 74 -11.73 7.76 -14.03
N VAL A 75 -11.59 9.03 -14.39
CA VAL A 75 -10.67 9.94 -13.70
C VAL A 75 -11.12 10.08 -12.24
N GLN A 76 -10.28 9.62 -11.32
CA GLN A 76 -10.54 9.70 -9.89
C GLN A 76 -9.61 10.72 -9.24
N ALA A 77 -10.09 11.35 -8.16
CA ALA A 77 -9.29 12.29 -7.40
C ALA A 77 -8.05 11.58 -6.82
N THR A 78 -6.87 12.11 -7.14
CA THR A 78 -5.60 11.66 -6.58
C THR A 78 -5.51 12.05 -5.11
N ARG A 79 -5.23 11.07 -4.27
CA ARG A 79 -5.11 11.19 -2.82
C ARG A 79 -3.92 10.40 -2.32
N VAL A 80 -3.65 10.52 -1.03
CA VAL A 80 -2.60 9.77 -0.36
C VAL A 80 -3.19 9.02 0.83
N ALA A 81 -2.94 7.72 0.91
CA ALA A 81 -3.13 6.95 2.13
C ALA A 81 -1.84 6.95 2.93
N VAL A 82 -1.87 7.51 4.13
CA VAL A 82 -0.77 7.42 5.09
C VAL A 82 -0.94 6.13 5.88
N LEU A 83 0.06 5.27 5.79
CA LEU A 83 0.12 3.97 6.46
C LEU A 83 1.11 4.04 7.62
N LYS A 84 0.80 3.33 8.70
CA LYS A 84 1.74 3.08 9.80
C LYS A 84 2.76 2.06 9.32
N ALA A 85 4.03 2.34 9.57
CA ALA A 85 5.08 1.38 9.36
C ALA A 85 4.88 0.17 10.29
N VAL A 86 5.16 -1.03 9.78
CA VAL A 86 5.10 -2.28 10.56
C VAL A 86 6.46 -2.69 11.10
N GLY A 87 7.52 -2.20 10.49
CA GLY A 87 8.91 -2.40 10.87
C GLY A 87 9.31 -1.61 12.11
N ARG A 88 10.52 -1.90 12.60
CA ARG A 88 11.10 -1.28 13.80
C ARG A 88 12.05 -0.14 13.45
N HIS A 89 11.61 0.76 12.57
CA HIS A 89 12.39 1.92 12.12
C HIS A 89 11.81 3.20 12.74
N PRO A 90 12.32 3.65 13.92
CA PRO A 90 11.73 4.78 14.64
C PRO A 90 11.82 6.10 13.86
N ASP A 91 12.78 6.23 12.96
CA ASP A 91 12.97 7.41 12.11
C ASP A 91 12.01 7.44 10.90
N MET A 92 11.35 6.31 10.59
CA MET A 92 10.35 6.21 9.53
C MET A 92 9.10 5.44 10.02
N PRO A 93 8.31 6.02 10.94
CA PRO A 93 7.13 5.37 11.51
C PRO A 93 5.91 5.35 10.59
N TYR A 94 5.99 6.01 9.43
CA TYR A 94 4.90 6.11 8.46
C TYR A 94 5.44 6.07 7.04
N LEU A 95 4.61 5.59 6.12
CA LEU A 95 4.83 5.66 4.68
C LEU A 95 3.53 6.07 3.99
N ALA A 96 3.64 6.75 2.86
CA ALA A 96 2.52 7.23 2.08
C ALA A 96 2.37 6.42 0.79
N VAL A 97 1.14 6.10 0.43
CA VAL A 97 0.81 5.44 -0.83
C VAL A 97 -0.08 6.36 -1.67
N LEU A 98 0.24 6.51 -2.95
CA LEU A 98 -0.60 7.20 -3.91
C LEU A 98 -1.85 6.37 -4.22
N ILE A 99 -3.02 6.98 -4.11
CA ILE A 99 -4.30 6.31 -4.31
C ILE A 99 -5.19 7.13 -5.23
N HIS A 100 -6.11 6.46 -5.92
CA HIS A 100 -7.09 7.10 -6.79
C HIS A 100 -8.48 6.82 -6.24
N GLY A 101 -9.14 7.86 -5.72
CA GLY A 101 -10.42 7.72 -5.02
C GLY A 101 -10.25 7.45 -3.53
N PHE A 102 -11.25 6.82 -2.91
CA PHE A 102 -11.31 6.61 -1.47
C PHE A 102 -11.18 5.14 -1.09
N PRO A 103 -10.49 4.83 0.03
CA PRO A 103 -10.48 3.49 0.57
C PRO A 103 -11.88 3.03 0.98
N ARG A 104 -12.17 1.75 0.78
CA ARG A 104 -13.44 1.11 1.15
C ARG A 104 -13.23 0.09 2.23
N LEU A 105 -14.03 0.13 3.29
CA LEU A 105 -14.00 -0.89 4.33
C LEU A 105 -14.50 -2.22 3.78
N ALA A 106 -13.80 -3.29 4.11
CA ALA A 106 -14.14 -4.65 3.74
C ALA A 106 -13.96 -5.56 4.95
N THR A 107 -14.93 -6.44 5.21
CA THR A 107 -14.77 -7.52 6.20
C THR A 107 -14.39 -8.79 5.46
N LEU A 108 -13.29 -9.41 5.86
CA LEU A 108 -12.80 -10.64 5.28
C LEU A 108 -12.86 -11.78 6.29
N ASN A 109 -13.35 -12.94 5.85
CA ASN A 109 -13.07 -14.19 6.54
C ASN A 109 -11.74 -14.74 5.98
N ALA A 110 -10.83 -15.14 6.87
CA ALA A 110 -9.54 -15.71 6.48
C ALA A 110 -9.68 -16.94 5.56
N GLU A 111 -10.80 -17.67 5.67
CA GLU A 111 -11.10 -18.82 4.81
C GLU A 111 -11.43 -18.44 3.35
N LEU A 112 -11.72 -17.17 3.08
CA LEU A 112 -12.03 -16.65 1.74
C LEU A 112 -10.82 -16.00 1.05
N LEU A 113 -9.66 -15.97 1.72
CA LEU A 113 -8.41 -15.51 1.11
C LEU A 113 -7.81 -16.64 0.29
N LEU A 114 -8.15 -16.68 -0.99
CA LEU A 114 -7.54 -17.60 -1.94
C LEU A 114 -6.27 -16.95 -2.52
N PRO A 115 -5.07 -17.50 -2.25
CA PRO A 115 -3.87 -17.05 -2.93
C PRO A 115 -4.02 -17.38 -4.43
N THR A 116 -3.91 -16.36 -5.27
CA THR A 116 -4.09 -16.50 -6.73
C THR A 116 -2.78 -16.48 -7.52
N HIS A 117 -1.63 -16.62 -6.85
CA HIS A 117 -0.34 -16.61 -7.54
C HIS A 117 0.10 -18.03 -7.95
N ASP A 118 0.15 -18.29 -9.25
CA ASP A 118 0.46 -19.61 -9.84
C ASP A 118 1.98 -19.92 -9.93
N GLY A 119 2.78 -19.44 -8.97
CA GLY A 119 4.24 -19.68 -8.95
C GLY A 119 5.08 -18.74 -9.83
N HIS A 120 4.49 -17.67 -10.37
CA HIS A 120 5.21 -16.57 -11.00
C HIS A 120 5.74 -15.59 -9.94
N ASP A 121 6.92 -14.99 -10.17
CA ASP A 121 7.47 -13.93 -9.32
C ASP A 121 6.47 -12.79 -9.13
N LEU A 122 6.26 -12.40 -7.88
CA LEU A 122 5.44 -11.24 -7.52
C LEU A 122 6.27 -9.97 -7.76
N PRO A 123 5.66 -8.88 -8.26
CA PRO A 123 6.36 -7.62 -8.40
C PRO A 123 6.77 -7.08 -7.02
N PHE A 124 7.83 -6.26 -6.99
CA PHE A 124 8.31 -5.65 -5.76
C PHE A 124 7.19 -4.94 -4.99
N GLY A 125 7.20 -5.08 -3.66
CA GLY A 125 6.18 -4.52 -2.77
C GLY A 125 4.86 -5.30 -2.72
N VAL A 126 4.75 -6.47 -3.37
CA VAL A 126 3.58 -7.34 -3.28
C VAL A 126 3.92 -8.63 -2.54
N ARG A 127 3.24 -8.87 -1.41
CA ARG A 127 3.37 -10.10 -0.61
C ARG A 127 2.53 -11.25 -1.17
N ALA A 128 1.32 -10.94 -1.63
CA ALA A 128 0.39 -11.93 -2.16
C ALA A 128 -0.68 -11.27 -3.05
N ARG A 129 -1.25 -12.05 -3.97
CA ARG A 129 -2.46 -11.71 -4.71
C ARG A 129 -3.63 -12.51 -4.15
N VAL A 130 -4.76 -11.85 -3.95
CA VAL A 130 -5.94 -12.43 -3.31
C VAL A 130 -7.20 -12.00 -4.02
N LEU A 131 -8.22 -12.87 -4.01
CA LEU A 131 -9.55 -12.53 -4.51
C LEU A 131 -10.47 -12.15 -3.34
N VAL A 132 -11.10 -10.98 -3.41
CA VAL A 132 -12.04 -10.50 -2.39
C VAL A 132 -13.43 -10.39 -3.00
N ARG A 133 -14.30 -11.36 -2.70
CA ARG A 133 -15.65 -11.55 -3.27
C ARG A 133 -15.64 -11.80 -4.78
N ASP A 134 -15.18 -10.84 -5.57
CA ASP A 134 -15.00 -10.90 -7.03
C ASP A 134 -13.91 -9.91 -7.52
N ASP A 135 -13.35 -9.09 -6.62
CA ASP A 135 -12.32 -8.11 -6.96
C ASP A 135 -10.94 -8.69 -6.66
N THR A 136 -10.04 -8.63 -7.64
CA THR A 136 -8.63 -8.94 -7.43
C THR A 136 -7.98 -7.83 -6.61
N ALA A 137 -7.32 -8.21 -5.52
CA ALA A 137 -6.57 -7.34 -4.65
C ALA A 137 -5.17 -7.90 -4.40
N VAL A 138 -4.28 -7.04 -3.93
CA VAL A 138 -2.92 -7.41 -3.56
C VAL A 138 -2.69 -7.06 -2.09
N ILE A 139 -2.02 -7.95 -1.37
CA ILE A 139 -1.50 -7.66 -0.04
C ILE A 139 -0.12 -7.06 -0.24
N PRO A 140 0.10 -5.78 0.11
CA PRO A 140 1.41 -5.16 -0.05
C PRO A 140 2.40 -5.73 0.98
N ASP A 141 3.66 -5.88 0.57
CA ASP A 141 4.77 -6.22 1.47
C ASP A 141 5.34 -4.92 2.08
N LEU A 142 4.71 -4.47 3.16
CA LEU A 142 5.13 -3.24 3.85
C LEU A 142 6.53 -3.36 4.45
N GLU A 143 6.92 -4.54 4.95
CA GLU A 143 8.24 -4.77 5.53
C GLU A 143 9.34 -4.65 4.47
N ALA A 144 9.15 -5.27 3.30
CA ALA A 144 10.10 -5.16 2.19
C ALA A 144 10.21 -3.72 1.67
N LEU A 145 9.08 -3.01 1.56
CA LEU A 145 9.05 -1.60 1.16
C LEU A 145 9.82 -0.74 2.16
N GLU A 146 9.53 -0.88 3.45
CA GLU A 146 10.17 -0.11 4.50
C GLU A 146 11.67 -0.33 4.56
N ASN A 147 12.14 -1.59 4.52
CA ASN A 147 13.58 -1.87 4.55
C ASN A 147 14.30 -1.24 3.36
N THR A 148 13.75 -1.40 2.15
CA THR A 148 14.32 -0.81 0.94
C THR A 148 14.35 0.73 1.02
N LEU A 149 13.26 1.33 1.52
CA LEU A 149 13.16 2.78 1.70
C LEU A 149 14.19 3.29 2.72
N VAL A 150 14.37 2.62 3.85
CA VAL A 150 15.37 3.02 4.85
C VAL A 150 16.78 2.96 4.26
N GLU A 151 17.11 1.90 3.53
CA GLU A 151 18.42 1.76 2.88
C GLU A 151 18.66 2.88 1.86
N MET A 152 17.67 3.18 1.02
CA MET A 152 17.76 4.23 0.02
C MET A 152 17.85 5.64 0.62
N LEU A 153 17.04 5.90 1.64
CA LEU A 153 16.89 7.23 2.23
C LEU A 153 17.97 7.55 3.27
N ALA A 154 18.69 6.54 3.78
CA ALA A 154 19.88 6.74 4.62
C ALA A 154 21.11 7.21 3.82
N VAL A 155 21.10 7.02 2.49
CA VAL A 155 22.22 7.34 1.58
C VAL A 155 22.00 8.68 0.86
N ALA A 156 20.79 9.25 0.93
CA ALA A 156 20.38 10.50 0.28
C ALA A 156 20.43 11.70 1.23
#